data_AF-A0A061DAV6-F1
#
_entry.id   AF-A0A061DAV6-F1
#
_cell.length_a   1.000
_cell.length_b   1.000
_cell.length_c   1.000
_cell.angle_alpha   90.00
_cell.angle_beta   90.00
_cell.angle_gamma   90.00
#
_symmetry.space_group_name_H-M   'P 1'
#
loop_
_entity.id
_entity.type
_entity.pdbx_description
1 polymer ?
#
loop_
_entity_poly.entity_id
_entity_poly.type
_entity_poly.pdbx_seq_one_letter_code
_entity_poly.pdbx_strand_id
1 'polypeptide(L)'
;MADSQTWDTEQRRQQAAIRTRMGWSNCMPNCVEALYTRLDNIAKSVRHCIRKEPSGDPKTGSFAILKSSLVIYIVVFLFSLVINKTTFHGRCIGRVDYSLTDINAPYYSPLGYSACEHNTNSAADSISFYSNGEDNGYPSIGALELNASFSAYYGPKWRTLNILGCADTNYIRHYGEWFRMFTAIALHGGWLHLLNNSVAQVIIFYVIEPEWGFLRTLVGYLVTGYGGYLVGVVFVPCLKQVGSSGIQLGFIGAIVPYCVEHWYAMGSPELILFLSLTIFVVDFAAMDKTVSAHIHVGGYIFGLLYGFATIKSVALFDRGVPYQRFVIRYFSRWMSDAKKAQYIRAIAKSSQSEALARFQYESEAKANERHWGCIKHIMGIYPFGPHRMRRRDIITRVTALTIMAFMALFLFLGLYDESTYTSVITNMTGIFSSACTCCYIKRDATNAYQALQVEFLKGRYFCFSSIEYAERYCVEL
;
A
#
# COMPACT_ATOMS: atom_id res chain seq x y z
N MET A 1 20.35 55.56 -33.58
CA MET A 1 20.59 54.89 -32.28
C MET A 1 19.75 55.52 -31.16
N ALA A 2 18.43 55.56 -31.31
CA ALA A 2 17.55 56.14 -30.29
C ALA A 2 16.19 55.41 -30.13
N ASP A 3 16.06 54.19 -30.68
CA ASP A 3 14.75 53.49 -30.75
C ASP A 3 14.75 52.08 -30.13
N SER A 4 15.91 51.57 -29.67
CA SER A 4 15.99 50.26 -29.00
C SER A 4 15.89 50.33 -27.48
N GLN A 5 16.12 51.49 -26.86
CA GLN A 5 16.07 51.64 -25.40
C GLN A 5 14.65 51.91 -24.88
N THR A 6 13.77 52.52 -25.68
CA THR A 6 12.37 52.82 -25.36
C THR A 6 11.49 51.56 -25.44
N TRP A 7 11.75 50.68 -26.41
CA TRP A 7 11.02 49.42 -26.57
C TRP A 7 11.26 48.42 -25.42
N ASP A 8 12.50 48.35 -24.92
CA ASP A 8 12.89 47.46 -23.83
C ASP A 8 12.36 47.97 -22.46
N THR A 9 12.21 49.28 -22.28
CA THR A 9 11.59 49.84 -21.05
C THR A 9 10.07 49.66 -21.03
N GLU A 10 9.39 49.74 -22.16
CA GLU A 10 7.94 49.51 -22.27
C GLU A 10 7.59 48.03 -22.10
N GLN A 11 8.39 47.11 -22.65
CA GLN A 11 8.21 45.66 -22.44
C GLN A 11 8.46 45.25 -20.97
N ARG A 12 9.46 45.84 -20.30
CA ARG A 12 9.70 45.56 -18.86
C ARG A 12 8.57 46.10 -17.97
N ARG A 13 7.97 47.25 -18.32
CA ARG A 13 6.79 47.78 -17.61
C ARG A 13 5.56 46.91 -17.84
N GLN A 14 5.33 46.42 -19.06
CA GLN A 14 4.23 45.49 -19.35
C GLN A 14 4.42 44.12 -18.67
N GLN A 15 5.64 43.57 -18.64
CA GLN A 15 5.93 42.33 -17.91
C GLN A 15 5.82 42.51 -16.37
N ALA A 16 6.18 43.66 -15.83
CA ALA A 16 5.99 43.98 -14.41
C ALA A 16 4.50 44.13 -14.03
N ALA A 17 3.69 44.72 -14.91
CA ALA A 17 2.24 44.86 -14.74
C ALA A 17 1.50 43.51 -14.89
N ILE A 18 2.00 42.60 -15.74
CA ILE A 18 1.48 41.24 -15.88
C ILE A 18 1.83 40.39 -14.64
N ARG A 19 3.04 40.54 -14.08
CA ARG A 19 3.45 39.86 -12.83
C ARG A 19 2.67 40.35 -11.59
N THR A 20 2.15 41.57 -11.60
CA THR A 20 1.28 42.08 -10.52
C THR A 20 -0.20 41.75 -10.71
N ARG A 21 -0.67 41.55 -11.96
CA ARG A 21 -2.06 41.12 -12.24
C ARG A 21 -2.27 39.60 -12.20
N MET A 22 -1.24 38.79 -12.45
CA MET A 22 -1.28 37.33 -12.28
C MET A 22 -0.45 36.96 -11.06
N GLY A 23 -1.10 36.81 -9.90
CA GLY A 23 -0.48 36.40 -8.63
C GLY A 23 0.07 34.96 -8.66
N TRP A 24 1.12 34.72 -9.45
CA TRP A 24 1.72 33.42 -9.73
C TRP A 24 3.14 33.27 -9.18
N SER A 25 3.58 34.13 -8.26
CA SER A 25 4.86 33.98 -7.56
C SER A 25 4.75 33.39 -6.15
N ASN A 26 3.54 33.24 -5.60
CA ASN A 26 3.32 32.72 -4.23
C ASN A 26 2.38 31.51 -4.13
N CYS A 27 1.84 30.98 -5.24
CA CYS A 27 0.80 29.95 -5.17
C CYS A 27 1.30 28.55 -4.80
N MET A 28 2.55 28.17 -5.11
CA MET A 28 3.02 26.81 -4.86
C MET A 28 3.34 26.54 -3.38
N PRO A 29 4.03 27.45 -2.64
CA PRO A 29 4.18 27.33 -1.19
C PRO A 29 2.83 27.47 -0.48
N ASN A 30 2.00 28.45 -0.89
CA ASN A 30 0.74 28.74 -0.23
C ASN A 30 -0.33 27.66 -0.44
N CYS A 31 -0.32 26.92 -1.57
CA CYS A 31 -1.23 25.79 -1.74
C CYS A 31 -0.81 24.59 -0.89
N VAL A 32 0.49 24.30 -0.77
CA VAL A 32 0.97 23.23 0.12
C VAL A 32 0.72 23.61 1.57
N GLU A 33 0.97 24.85 1.96
CA GLU A 33 0.74 25.34 3.32
C GLU A 33 -0.75 25.45 3.65
N ALA A 34 -1.61 25.87 2.72
CA ALA A 34 -3.07 25.87 2.88
C ALA A 34 -3.66 24.45 2.90
N LEU A 35 -3.13 23.54 2.06
CA LEU A 35 -3.50 22.13 2.10
C LEU A 35 -3.04 21.51 3.42
N TYR A 36 -1.83 21.80 3.87
CA TYR A 36 -1.30 21.36 5.16
C TYR A 36 -2.13 21.91 6.32
N THR A 37 -2.54 23.18 6.28
CA THR A 37 -3.40 23.80 7.30
C THR A 37 -4.80 23.20 7.29
N ARG A 38 -5.38 22.93 6.11
CA ARG A 38 -6.68 22.25 5.98
C ARG A 38 -6.61 20.79 6.43
N LEU A 39 -5.56 20.07 6.05
CA LEU A 39 -5.31 18.70 6.50
C LEU A 39 -5.06 18.68 8.00
N ASP A 40 -4.34 19.65 8.55
CA ASP A 40 -4.11 19.80 9.98
C ASP A 40 -5.41 20.12 10.71
N ASN A 41 -6.32 20.91 10.14
CA ASN A 41 -7.64 21.17 10.70
C ASN A 41 -8.56 19.95 10.63
N ILE A 42 -8.62 19.25 9.48
CA ILE A 42 -9.34 17.98 9.34
C ILE A 42 -8.77 16.97 10.32
N ALA A 43 -7.46 16.88 10.43
CA ALA A 43 -6.80 15.91 11.27
C ALA A 43 -6.82 16.30 12.76
N LYS A 44 -6.94 17.59 13.11
CA LYS A 44 -7.31 18.08 14.45
C LYS A 44 -8.75 17.71 14.77
N SER A 45 -9.68 17.85 13.83
CA SER A 45 -11.07 17.43 13.98
C SER A 45 -11.18 15.91 14.17
N VAL A 46 -10.49 15.14 13.33
CA VAL A 46 -10.35 13.69 13.47
C VAL A 46 -9.66 13.34 14.78
N ARG A 47 -8.58 14.03 15.17
CA ARG A 47 -7.93 13.82 16.48
C ARG A 47 -8.82 14.17 17.65
N HIS A 48 -9.68 15.17 17.54
CA HIS A 48 -10.65 15.53 18.57
C HIS A 48 -11.77 14.49 18.68
N CYS A 49 -12.24 13.94 17.55
CA CYS A 49 -13.13 12.77 17.55
C CYS A 49 -12.44 11.51 18.10
N ILE A 50 -11.15 11.36 17.80
CA ILE A 50 -10.33 10.23 18.24
C ILE A 50 -9.90 10.40 19.68
N ARG A 51 -9.71 11.59 20.27
CA ARG A 51 -9.08 11.76 21.60
C ARG A 51 -9.80 12.80 22.46
N LYS A 52 -10.07 12.48 23.74
CA LYS A 52 -10.39 13.47 24.77
C LYS A 52 -9.08 14.08 25.27
N GLU A 53 -9.01 15.40 25.36
CA GLU A 53 -7.81 16.25 25.56
C GLU A 53 -6.58 15.60 26.23
N PRO A 54 -5.36 15.84 25.73
CA PRO A 54 -4.16 15.23 26.29
C PRO A 54 -3.72 15.91 27.60
N SER A 55 -3.50 15.12 28.66
CA SER A 55 -2.50 15.47 29.66
C SER A 55 -1.13 15.50 28.99
N GLY A 56 -0.40 16.60 29.18
CA GLY A 56 0.74 17.03 28.37
C GLY A 56 1.86 16.00 28.18
N ASP A 57 2.27 15.86 26.91
CA ASP A 57 3.62 16.12 26.40
C ASP A 57 3.56 15.87 24.88
N PRO A 58 3.64 16.90 24.01
CA PRO A 58 3.57 16.71 22.57
C PRO A 58 4.91 16.17 22.10
N LYS A 59 5.13 14.85 22.23
CA LYS A 59 6.13 14.18 21.41
C LYS A 59 5.63 14.22 19.96
N THR A 60 5.92 15.32 19.29
CA THR A 60 5.79 15.49 17.85
C THR A 60 6.68 14.44 17.19
N GLY A 61 6.12 13.27 16.91
CA GLY A 61 6.76 12.30 16.03
C GLY A 61 7.17 13.03 14.75
N SER A 62 8.39 12.80 14.25
CA SER A 62 8.96 13.58 13.15
C SER A 62 8.22 13.41 11.81
N PHE A 63 7.09 12.68 11.78
CA PHE A 63 6.31 12.27 10.61
C PHE A 63 7.24 11.79 9.48
N ALA A 64 8.30 11.08 9.84
CA ALA A 64 9.36 10.68 8.93
C ALA A 64 8.83 9.68 7.90
N ILE A 65 8.03 8.69 8.31
CA ILE A 65 7.44 7.71 7.39
C ILE A 65 6.41 8.37 6.49
N LEU A 66 5.52 9.18 7.05
CA LEU A 66 4.56 9.94 6.26
C LEU A 66 5.24 10.82 5.21
N LYS A 67 6.18 11.68 5.60
CA LYS A 67 6.86 12.59 4.67
C LYS A 67 7.70 11.85 3.63
N SER A 68 8.50 10.86 4.06
CA SER A 68 9.36 10.12 3.14
C SER A 68 8.55 9.32 2.11
N SER A 69 7.50 8.62 2.53
CA SER A 69 6.64 7.86 1.60
C SER A 69 5.95 8.77 0.58
N LEU A 70 5.41 9.92 0.98
CA LEU A 70 4.79 10.87 0.05
C LEU A 70 5.79 11.42 -0.99
N VAL A 71 7.00 11.76 -0.56
CA VAL A 71 8.06 12.19 -1.47
C VAL A 71 8.40 11.07 -2.45
N ILE A 72 8.55 9.84 -1.97
CA ILE A 72 8.82 8.67 -2.81
C ILE A 72 7.69 8.48 -3.84
N TYR A 73 6.42 8.54 -3.44
CA TYR A 73 5.29 8.35 -4.36
C TYR A 73 5.31 9.40 -5.48
N ILE A 74 5.53 10.66 -5.15
CA ILE A 74 5.57 11.75 -6.13
C ILE A 74 6.77 11.57 -7.08
N VAL A 75 7.97 11.34 -6.53
CA VAL A 75 9.20 11.21 -7.34
C VAL A 75 9.11 10.00 -8.27
N VAL A 76 8.71 8.84 -7.75
CA VAL A 76 8.56 7.61 -8.54
C VAL A 76 7.47 7.78 -9.61
N PHE A 77 6.36 8.44 -9.28
CA PHE A 77 5.31 8.70 -10.25
C PHE A 77 5.77 9.65 -11.37
N LEU A 78 6.44 10.76 -11.04
CA LEU A 78 7.00 11.66 -12.06
C LEU A 78 8.05 10.95 -12.92
N PHE A 79 8.92 10.14 -12.32
CA PHE A 79 9.88 9.32 -13.05
C PHE A 79 9.18 8.33 -13.98
N SER A 80 8.08 7.71 -13.54
CA SER A 80 7.29 6.81 -14.39
C SER A 80 6.71 7.52 -15.62
N LEU A 81 6.31 8.79 -15.50
CA LEU A 81 5.84 9.58 -16.64
C LEU A 81 6.98 9.92 -17.61
N VAL A 82 8.19 10.17 -17.11
CA VAL A 82 9.39 10.37 -17.95
C VAL A 82 9.71 9.11 -18.74
N ILE A 83 9.73 7.95 -18.11
CA ILE A 83 9.94 6.67 -18.81
C ILE A 83 8.80 6.43 -19.79
N ASN A 84 7.56 6.67 -19.39
CA ASN A 84 6.40 6.52 -20.28
C ASN A 84 6.55 7.39 -21.54
N LYS A 85 6.96 8.65 -21.42
CA LYS A 85 7.17 9.54 -22.58
C LYS A 85 8.35 9.08 -23.45
N THR A 86 9.50 8.79 -22.84
CA THR A 86 10.72 8.38 -23.55
C THR A 86 10.62 7.02 -24.23
N THR A 87 9.63 6.20 -23.85
CA THR A 87 9.34 4.89 -24.44
C THR A 87 8.08 4.89 -25.31
N PHE A 88 7.65 6.06 -25.81
CA PHE A 88 6.47 6.24 -26.65
C PHE A 88 5.20 5.67 -26.02
N HIS A 89 4.87 6.16 -24.83
CA HIS A 89 3.81 5.62 -23.96
C HIS A 89 3.98 4.13 -23.68
N GLY A 90 5.22 3.71 -23.43
CA GLY A 90 5.55 2.31 -23.16
C GLY A 90 5.48 1.38 -24.37
N ARG A 91 5.17 1.85 -25.58
CA ARG A 91 5.11 1.02 -26.80
C ARG A 91 6.48 0.47 -27.22
N CYS A 92 7.56 1.11 -26.79
CA CYS A 92 8.94 0.78 -27.19
C CYS A 92 9.73 0.01 -26.14
N ILE A 93 9.02 -0.63 -25.22
CA ILE A 93 9.64 -1.37 -24.10
C ILE A 93 10.19 -2.75 -24.53
N GLY A 94 10.10 -3.09 -25.83
CA GLY A 94 10.63 -4.32 -26.41
C GLY A 94 11.99 -4.13 -27.10
N ARG A 95 12.82 -5.17 -27.10
CA ARG A 95 14.11 -5.22 -27.82
C ARG A 95 13.97 -5.61 -29.29
N VAL A 96 12.75 -5.61 -29.82
CA VAL A 96 12.43 -6.18 -31.14
C VAL A 96 11.88 -5.09 -32.04
N ASP A 97 12.52 -4.93 -33.20
CA ASP A 97 12.08 -4.08 -34.30
C ASP A 97 11.35 -4.89 -35.36
N TYR A 98 10.17 -4.43 -35.79
CA TYR A 98 9.33 -5.08 -36.80
C TYR A 98 9.34 -4.32 -38.14
N SER A 99 10.10 -3.22 -38.24
CA SER A 99 10.09 -2.30 -39.38
C SER A 99 10.91 -2.75 -40.60
N LEU A 100 11.79 -3.74 -40.46
CA LEU A 100 12.68 -4.17 -41.54
C LEU A 100 11.97 -5.15 -42.48
N THR A 101 11.27 -4.61 -43.47
CA THR A 101 10.64 -5.34 -44.58
C THR A 101 11.63 -6.17 -45.40
N ASP A 102 12.90 -5.78 -45.44
CA ASP A 102 13.91 -6.44 -46.27
C ASP A 102 14.38 -7.79 -45.72
N ILE A 103 14.05 -8.13 -44.46
CA ILE A 103 14.53 -9.35 -43.80
C ILE A 103 13.38 -10.33 -43.47
N ASN A 104 12.10 -9.93 -43.64
CA ASN A 104 10.93 -10.75 -43.28
C ASN A 104 11.04 -11.38 -41.86
N ALA A 105 11.80 -10.77 -40.96
CA ALA A 105 12.08 -11.30 -39.64
C ALA A 105 12.33 -10.16 -38.63
N PRO A 106 11.88 -10.33 -37.36
CA PRO A 106 12.10 -9.36 -36.29
C PRO A 106 13.60 -9.18 -35.99
N TYR A 107 14.07 -7.94 -35.91
CA TYR A 107 15.46 -7.61 -35.57
C TYR A 107 15.61 -7.29 -34.08
N TYR A 108 16.57 -7.93 -33.41
CA TYR A 108 16.87 -7.69 -31.99
C TYR A 108 17.84 -6.52 -31.83
N SER A 109 17.39 -5.42 -31.20
CA SER A 109 18.23 -4.27 -30.86
C SER A 109 18.70 -4.36 -29.40
N PRO A 110 20.00 -4.60 -29.15
CA PRO A 110 20.54 -4.71 -27.80
C PRO A 110 20.52 -3.38 -27.03
N LEU A 111 20.35 -2.25 -27.72
CA LEU A 111 20.24 -0.91 -27.13
C LEU A 111 18.80 -0.54 -26.73
N GLY A 112 17.79 -1.38 -27.02
CA GLY A 112 16.42 -1.25 -26.51
C GLY A 112 15.55 -0.13 -27.10
N TYR A 113 16.08 0.66 -28.04
CA TYR A 113 15.36 1.77 -28.69
C TYR A 113 15.47 1.70 -30.23
N SER A 114 15.24 0.53 -30.83
CA SER A 114 15.06 0.48 -32.29
C SER A 114 13.85 1.33 -32.71
N ALA A 115 13.95 1.99 -33.87
CA ALA A 115 13.14 3.14 -34.29
C ALA A 115 11.63 2.88 -34.19
N CYS A 116 11.08 3.23 -33.04
CA CYS A 116 9.71 2.93 -32.68
C CYS A 116 8.69 3.80 -33.43
N GLU A 117 9.14 4.92 -33.98
CA GLU A 117 8.38 5.77 -34.90
C GLU A 117 7.88 4.98 -36.11
N HIS A 118 8.70 4.06 -36.63
CA HIS A 118 8.31 3.22 -37.76
C HIS A 118 7.31 2.13 -37.34
N ASN A 119 7.53 1.48 -36.19
CA ASN A 119 6.60 0.46 -35.67
C ASN A 119 5.23 1.03 -35.29
N THR A 120 5.13 2.33 -35.03
CA THR A 120 3.90 3.00 -34.57
C THR A 120 3.35 4.02 -35.56
N ASN A 121 4.02 4.25 -36.70
CA ASN A 121 3.74 5.32 -37.65
C ASN A 121 3.47 6.70 -36.98
N SER A 122 4.14 6.98 -35.87
CA SER A 122 3.90 8.13 -35.00
C SER A 122 5.21 8.85 -34.70
N ALA A 123 5.25 10.17 -34.90
CA ALA A 123 6.45 10.97 -34.65
C ALA A 123 6.63 11.31 -33.16
N ALA A 124 7.87 11.38 -32.67
CA ALA A 124 8.17 11.60 -31.25
C ALA A 124 7.67 12.95 -30.68
N ASP A 125 7.52 13.96 -31.53
CA ASP A 125 7.01 15.30 -31.20
C ASP A 125 5.51 15.32 -30.85
N SER A 126 4.75 14.34 -31.35
CA SER A 126 3.32 14.17 -31.03
C SER A 126 3.04 13.59 -29.64
N ILE A 127 4.09 13.27 -28.86
CA ILE A 127 3.99 12.47 -27.63
C ILE A 127 3.97 13.37 -26.39
N SER A 128 2.84 13.37 -25.69
CA SER A 128 2.65 14.06 -24.41
C SER A 128 3.11 13.21 -23.22
N PHE A 129 3.40 13.84 -22.07
CA PHE A 129 3.52 13.11 -20.79
C PHE A 129 2.19 12.46 -20.37
N TYR A 130 1.09 12.95 -20.93
CA TYR A 130 -0.26 12.52 -20.68
C TYR A 130 -0.81 11.80 -21.91
N SER A 131 -1.11 10.51 -21.80
CA SER A 131 -1.75 9.75 -22.88
C SER A 131 -3.17 9.33 -22.48
N ASN A 132 -4.07 9.29 -23.46
CA ASN A 132 -5.34 8.60 -23.29
C ASN A 132 -5.11 7.08 -23.33
N GLY A 133 -5.97 6.33 -22.64
CA GLY A 133 -5.78 4.95 -22.22
C GLY A 133 -5.65 3.91 -23.34
N GLU A 134 -5.97 4.22 -24.59
CA GLU A 134 -6.06 3.21 -25.64
C GLU A 134 -4.74 2.99 -26.40
N ASP A 135 -4.41 1.73 -26.63
CA ASP A 135 -3.24 1.29 -27.42
C ASP A 135 -3.71 0.68 -28.75
N ASN A 136 -4.42 1.47 -29.55
CA ASN A 136 -4.99 1.02 -30.84
C ASN A 136 -3.94 0.91 -31.97
N GLY A 137 -2.66 1.12 -31.68
CA GLY A 137 -1.59 1.33 -32.67
C GLY A 137 -0.57 0.20 -32.82
N TYR A 138 -0.74 -0.95 -32.15
CA TYR A 138 0.18 -2.08 -32.26
C TYR A 138 -0.36 -3.14 -33.24
N PRO A 139 0.45 -3.73 -34.13
CA PRO A 139 0.00 -4.84 -34.97
C PRO A 139 -0.40 -6.04 -34.10
N SER A 140 -1.56 -6.64 -34.37
CA SER A 140 -2.15 -7.77 -33.63
C SER A 140 -1.40 -9.11 -33.76
N ILE A 141 -0.11 -9.07 -34.09
CA ILE A 141 0.70 -10.27 -34.32
C ILE A 141 1.26 -10.78 -32.98
N GLY A 142 0.45 -11.59 -32.29
CA GLY A 142 0.84 -12.84 -31.65
C GLY A 142 2.03 -12.91 -30.67
N ALA A 143 2.55 -11.80 -30.14
CA ALA A 143 3.65 -11.80 -29.19
C ALA A 143 3.45 -10.79 -28.06
N LEU A 144 3.55 -11.30 -26.83
CA LEU A 144 3.50 -10.63 -25.53
C LEU A 144 2.11 -10.24 -25.05
N GLU A 145 1.70 -10.87 -23.93
CA GLU A 145 0.56 -10.50 -23.09
C GLU A 145 0.53 -8.99 -22.85
N LEU A 146 -0.27 -8.30 -23.65
CA LEU A 146 -0.46 -6.88 -23.51
C LEU A 146 -1.93 -6.61 -23.36
N ASN A 147 -2.38 -6.88 -22.12
CA ASN A 147 -3.61 -6.35 -21.54
C ASN A 147 -3.94 -5.01 -22.19
N ALA A 148 -5.15 -4.88 -22.72
CA ALA A 148 -5.77 -3.58 -22.97
C ALA A 148 -5.48 -2.70 -21.75
N SER A 149 -4.63 -1.68 -21.95
CA SER A 149 -4.03 -0.96 -20.83
C SER A 149 -5.08 -0.04 -20.24
N PHE A 150 -5.82 -0.52 -19.24
CA PHE A 150 -6.69 0.30 -18.40
C PHE A 150 -5.84 1.21 -17.50
N SER A 151 -5.07 2.11 -18.11
CA SER A 151 -4.51 3.25 -17.39
C SER A 151 -5.65 4.21 -17.09
N ALA A 152 -5.72 4.65 -15.82
CA ALA A 152 -6.52 5.81 -15.48
C ALA A 152 -6.13 6.96 -16.42
N TYR A 153 -7.13 7.76 -16.82
CA TYR A 153 -6.99 8.93 -17.68
C TYR A 153 -5.74 9.74 -17.26
N TYR A 154 -4.74 9.84 -18.14
CA TYR A 154 -3.45 10.51 -17.91
C TYR A 154 -2.46 9.84 -16.93
N GLY A 155 -2.21 8.53 -17.06
CA GLY A 155 -1.22 7.78 -16.27
C GLY A 155 -0.13 7.06 -17.09
N PRO A 156 0.91 6.51 -16.43
CA PRO A 156 1.88 5.63 -17.08
C PRO A 156 1.21 4.31 -17.50
N LYS A 157 1.57 3.80 -18.69
CA LYS A 157 1.05 2.49 -19.17
C LYS A 157 1.62 1.33 -18.34
N TRP A 158 0.93 0.19 -18.36
CA TRP A 158 1.33 -0.99 -17.58
C TRP A 158 2.69 -1.57 -17.99
N ARG A 159 3.09 -1.39 -19.26
CA ARG A 159 4.44 -1.76 -19.73
C ARG A 159 5.52 -1.00 -18.97
N THR A 160 5.34 0.31 -18.85
CA THR A 160 6.23 1.21 -18.11
C THR A 160 6.30 0.80 -16.64
N LEU A 161 5.13 0.59 -16.02
CA LEU A 161 5.06 0.13 -14.63
C LEU A 161 5.72 -1.24 -14.43
N ASN A 162 5.65 -2.13 -15.41
CA ASN A 162 6.28 -3.45 -15.35
C ASN A 162 7.80 -3.38 -15.36
N ILE A 163 8.40 -2.53 -16.21
CA ILE A 163 9.86 -2.27 -16.13
C ILE A 163 10.24 -1.72 -14.75
N LEU A 164 9.44 -0.78 -14.24
CA LEU A 164 9.74 -0.11 -12.97
C LEU A 164 9.52 -0.98 -11.74
N GLY A 165 9.06 -2.22 -11.91
CA GLY A 165 8.91 -3.18 -10.82
C GLY A 165 7.50 -3.24 -10.24
N CYS A 166 6.44 -3.15 -11.06
CA CYS A 166 5.12 -3.54 -10.58
C CYS A 166 5.09 -5.00 -10.15
N ALA A 167 4.17 -5.34 -9.26
CA ALA A 167 3.99 -6.70 -8.79
C ALA A 167 3.43 -7.55 -9.94
N ASP A 168 4.25 -8.48 -10.41
CA ASP A 168 3.94 -9.43 -11.48
C ASP A 168 4.38 -10.82 -10.99
N THR A 169 3.41 -11.70 -10.76
CA THR A 169 3.65 -13.01 -10.17
C THR A 169 4.53 -13.89 -11.03
N ASN A 170 4.37 -13.83 -12.37
CA ASN A 170 5.16 -14.64 -13.28
C ASN A 170 6.64 -14.25 -13.20
N TYR A 171 6.93 -12.94 -13.10
CA TYR A 171 8.31 -12.47 -12.91
C TYR A 171 8.88 -12.84 -11.54
N ILE A 172 8.07 -12.71 -10.49
CA ILE A 172 8.49 -13.08 -9.14
C ILE A 172 8.81 -14.57 -9.06
N ARG A 173 7.93 -15.44 -9.59
CA ARG A 173 8.06 -16.90 -9.54
C ARG A 173 9.23 -17.40 -10.40
N HIS A 174 9.35 -16.93 -11.64
CA HIS A 174 10.29 -17.52 -12.60
C HIS A 174 11.68 -16.87 -12.62
N TYR A 175 11.77 -15.58 -12.28
CA TYR A 175 13.03 -14.83 -12.30
C TYR A 175 13.50 -14.39 -10.91
N GLY A 176 12.77 -14.75 -9.84
CA GLY A 176 13.15 -14.43 -8.47
C GLY A 176 13.07 -12.94 -8.13
N GLU A 177 12.27 -12.17 -8.87
CA GLU A 177 12.17 -10.71 -8.74
C GLU A 177 11.27 -10.29 -7.55
N TRP A 178 11.54 -10.84 -6.36
CA TRP A 178 10.75 -10.62 -5.13
C TRP A 178 10.66 -9.15 -4.72
N PHE A 179 11.64 -8.33 -5.09
CA PHE A 179 11.67 -6.89 -4.82
C PHE A 179 10.44 -6.17 -5.42
N ARG A 180 9.80 -6.76 -6.44
CA ARG A 180 8.57 -6.24 -7.07
C ARG A 180 7.44 -6.01 -6.08
N MET A 181 7.34 -6.82 -5.02
CA MET A 181 6.34 -6.64 -3.96
C MET A 181 6.58 -5.36 -3.15
N PHE A 182 7.82 -4.87 -3.09
CA PHE A 182 8.17 -3.63 -2.40
C PHE A 182 8.13 -2.42 -3.34
N THR A 183 8.65 -2.55 -4.56
CA THR A 183 8.65 -1.45 -5.53
C THR A 183 7.25 -1.08 -5.99
N ALA A 184 6.34 -2.06 -6.10
CA ALA A 184 4.95 -1.83 -6.46
C ALA A 184 4.21 -0.87 -5.51
N ILE A 185 4.59 -0.83 -4.22
CA ILE A 185 4.03 0.08 -3.21
C ILE A 185 4.15 1.55 -3.65
N ALA A 186 5.28 1.91 -4.27
CA ALA A 186 5.58 3.28 -4.68
C ALA A 186 5.00 3.65 -6.04
N LEU A 187 4.68 2.66 -6.87
CA LEU A 187 4.16 2.85 -8.23
C LEU A 187 2.66 3.18 -8.20
N HIS A 188 2.22 4.05 -9.11
CA HIS A 188 0.81 4.45 -9.21
C HIS A 188 0.39 4.54 -10.68
N GLY A 189 -0.78 3.98 -10.99
CA GLY A 189 -1.32 3.92 -12.36
C GLY A 189 -1.98 5.20 -12.90
N GLY A 190 -1.89 6.32 -12.19
CA GLY A 190 -2.43 7.61 -12.64
C GLY A 190 -2.55 8.66 -11.53
N TRP A 191 -2.89 9.90 -11.90
CA TRP A 191 -2.95 11.03 -10.97
C TRP A 191 -4.01 10.88 -9.88
N LEU A 192 -5.24 10.47 -10.24
CA LEU A 192 -6.29 10.22 -9.25
C LEU A 192 -5.90 9.08 -8.31
N HIS A 193 -5.25 8.04 -8.85
CA HIS A 193 -4.75 6.92 -8.06
C HIS A 193 -3.68 7.39 -7.05
N LEU A 194 -2.70 8.21 -7.49
CA LEU A 194 -1.70 8.83 -6.62
C LEU A 194 -2.33 9.75 -5.57
N LEU A 195 -3.27 10.59 -5.98
CA LEU A 195 -3.95 11.55 -5.10
C LEU A 195 -4.71 10.84 -3.98
N ASN A 196 -5.54 9.85 -4.32
CA ASN A 196 -6.33 9.09 -3.36
C ASN A 196 -5.43 8.37 -2.34
N ASN A 197 -4.36 7.72 -2.82
CA ASN A 197 -3.40 7.06 -1.95
C ASN A 197 -2.66 8.05 -1.04
N SER A 198 -2.28 9.22 -1.56
CA SER A 198 -1.58 10.25 -0.80
C SER A 198 -2.46 10.85 0.30
N VAL A 199 -3.73 11.13 -0.01
CA VAL A 199 -4.71 11.64 0.98
C VAL A 199 -4.96 10.60 2.08
N ALA A 200 -5.17 9.34 1.69
CA ALA A 200 -5.37 8.25 2.66
C ALA A 200 -4.12 8.04 3.55
N GLN A 201 -2.93 8.11 2.95
CA GLN A 201 -1.65 8.04 3.66
C GLN A 201 -1.53 9.15 4.72
N VAL A 202 -1.85 10.39 4.37
CA VAL A 202 -1.83 11.52 5.33
C VAL A 202 -2.79 11.26 6.48
N ILE A 203 -4.05 10.91 6.21
CA ILE A 203 -5.08 10.73 7.23
C ILE A 203 -4.65 9.67 8.25
N ILE A 204 -4.13 8.53 7.78
CA ILE A 204 -3.79 7.39 8.63
C ILE A 204 -2.51 7.66 9.44
N PHE A 205 -1.41 8.04 8.78
CA PHE A 205 -0.12 8.16 9.43
C PHE A 205 -0.01 9.39 10.31
N TYR A 206 -0.78 10.44 10.04
CA TYR A 206 -0.86 11.58 10.94
C TYR A 206 -1.40 11.20 12.33
N VAL A 207 -2.27 10.18 12.40
CA VAL A 207 -2.80 9.65 13.66
C VAL A 207 -1.84 8.63 14.27
N ILE A 208 -1.36 7.66 13.49
CA ILE A 208 -0.64 6.50 14.02
C ILE A 208 0.84 6.79 14.31
N GLU A 209 1.55 7.48 13.42
CA GLU A 209 3.01 7.62 13.49
C GLU A 209 3.50 8.33 14.77
N PRO A 210 2.86 9.39 15.28
CA PRO A 210 3.24 10.02 16.54
C PRO A 210 3.12 9.08 17.75
N GLU A 211 2.15 8.17 17.73
CA GLU A 211 1.84 7.27 18.85
C GLU A 211 2.70 6.00 18.83
N TRP A 212 3.00 5.52 17.62
CA TRP A 212 3.82 4.33 17.40
C TRP A 212 5.32 4.65 17.34
N GLY A 213 5.67 5.88 16.99
CA GLY A 213 7.04 6.29 16.72
C GLY A 213 7.58 5.72 15.41
N PHE A 214 8.79 6.14 15.04
CA PHE A 214 9.40 5.82 13.75
C PHE A 214 9.53 4.31 13.50
N LEU A 215 10.16 3.57 14.42
CA LEU A 215 10.52 2.17 14.17
C LEU A 215 9.29 1.24 14.06
N ARG A 216 8.33 1.36 14.99
CA ARG A 216 7.09 0.55 14.94
C ARG A 216 6.27 0.88 13.70
N THR A 217 6.26 2.14 13.27
CA THR A 217 5.58 2.57 12.04
C THR A 217 6.30 2.06 10.79
N LEU A 218 7.63 2.14 10.73
CA LEU A 218 8.44 1.65 9.62
C LEU A 218 8.26 0.15 9.40
N VAL A 219 8.41 -0.64 10.47
CA VAL A 219 8.24 -2.10 10.38
C VAL A 219 6.80 -2.44 10.01
N GLY A 220 5.81 -1.73 10.57
CA GLY A 220 4.41 -1.90 10.18
C GLY A 220 4.17 -1.61 8.70
N TYR A 221 4.74 -0.53 8.17
CA TYR A 221 4.69 -0.14 6.76
C TYR A 221 5.24 -1.24 5.84
N LEU A 222 6.40 -1.81 6.20
CA LEU A 222 7.00 -2.89 5.41
C LEU A 222 6.21 -4.19 5.51
N VAL A 223 5.75 -4.57 6.71
CA VAL A 223 4.99 -5.81 6.95
C VAL A 223 3.64 -5.79 6.26
N THR A 224 2.88 -4.70 6.37
CA THR A 224 1.57 -4.60 5.73
C THR A 224 1.67 -4.46 4.22
N GLY A 225 2.67 -3.72 3.72
CA GLY A 225 2.95 -3.62 2.30
C GLY A 225 3.30 -4.98 1.70
N TYR A 226 4.32 -5.65 2.27
CA TYR A 226 4.73 -6.98 1.84
C TYR A 226 3.60 -8.01 1.95
N GLY A 227 2.92 -8.06 3.10
CA GLY A 227 1.84 -9.01 3.36
C GLY A 227 0.65 -8.84 2.43
N GLY A 228 0.26 -7.59 2.14
CA GLY A 228 -0.78 -7.29 1.15
C GLY A 228 -0.39 -7.74 -0.25
N TYR A 229 0.80 -7.36 -0.72
CA TYR A 229 1.28 -7.78 -2.03
C TYR A 229 1.45 -9.30 -2.15
N LEU A 230 1.92 -9.97 -1.08
CA LEU A 230 2.07 -11.42 -1.05
C LEU A 230 0.72 -12.14 -1.25
N VAL A 231 -0.35 -11.67 -0.60
CA VAL A 231 -1.71 -12.17 -0.85
C VAL A 231 -2.15 -11.87 -2.29
N GLY A 232 -1.92 -10.64 -2.77
CA GLY A 232 -2.28 -10.22 -4.13
C GLY A 232 -1.65 -11.09 -5.22
N VAL A 233 -0.34 -11.35 -5.14
CA VAL A 233 0.40 -12.11 -6.16
C VAL A 233 0.08 -13.61 -6.13
N VAL A 234 -0.31 -14.15 -4.97
CA VAL A 234 -0.68 -15.56 -4.83
C VAL A 234 -2.11 -15.79 -5.35
N PHE A 235 -3.07 -14.96 -4.93
CA PHE A 235 -4.48 -15.22 -5.26
C PHE A 235 -4.91 -14.65 -6.62
N VAL A 236 -4.18 -13.68 -7.17
CA VAL A 236 -4.48 -13.09 -8.50
C VAL A 236 -3.21 -13.03 -9.37
N PRO A 237 -2.66 -14.20 -9.75
CA PRO A 237 -1.32 -14.31 -10.32
C PRO A 237 -1.18 -13.71 -11.73
N CYS A 238 -2.28 -13.59 -12.48
CA CYS A 238 -2.26 -13.10 -13.85
C CYS A 238 -2.32 -11.58 -13.97
N LEU A 239 -2.62 -10.86 -12.88
CA LEU A 239 -2.83 -9.41 -12.91
C LEU A 239 -1.65 -8.68 -12.27
N LYS A 240 -1.20 -7.63 -12.97
CA LYS A 240 -0.15 -6.72 -12.52
C LYS A 240 -0.73 -5.69 -11.54
N GLN A 241 -0.03 -5.47 -10.43
CA GLN A 241 -0.55 -4.69 -9.30
C GLN A 241 0.43 -3.59 -8.88
N VAL A 242 -0.10 -2.42 -8.52
CA VAL A 242 0.64 -1.23 -8.05
C VAL A 242 -0.19 -0.44 -7.05
N GLY A 243 0.47 0.41 -6.27
CA GLY A 243 -0.16 1.34 -5.35
C GLY A 243 0.18 1.03 -3.90
N SER A 244 0.02 2.05 -3.05
CA SER A 244 0.29 1.89 -1.63
C SER A 244 -0.89 1.32 -0.84
N SER A 245 -2.12 1.34 -1.41
CA SER A 245 -3.41 1.10 -0.72
C SER A 245 -3.44 -0.08 0.26
N GLY A 246 -2.73 -1.18 -0.02
CA GLY A 246 -2.56 -2.31 0.91
C GLY A 246 -1.98 -1.92 2.27
N ILE A 247 -1.05 -0.97 2.29
CA ILE A 247 -0.48 -0.39 3.52
C ILE A 247 -1.55 0.36 4.30
N GLN A 248 -2.31 1.24 3.64
CA GLN A 248 -3.39 2.00 4.27
C GLN A 248 -4.40 1.04 4.91
N LEU A 249 -4.83 0.01 4.18
CA LEU A 249 -5.75 -1.01 4.70
C LEU A 249 -5.12 -1.82 5.85
N GLY A 250 -3.81 -2.10 5.77
CA GLY A 250 -3.10 -2.71 6.88
C GLY A 250 -3.06 -1.86 8.13
N PHE A 251 -2.86 -0.55 8.01
CA PHE A 251 -2.94 0.33 9.17
C PHE A 251 -4.37 0.53 9.67
N ILE A 252 -5.39 0.38 8.83
CA ILE A 252 -6.81 0.30 9.25
C ILE A 252 -7.07 -1.00 10.03
N GLY A 253 -6.43 -2.12 9.67
CA GLY A 253 -6.44 -3.35 10.47
C GLY A 253 -5.69 -3.18 11.80
N ALA A 254 -4.53 -2.52 11.77
CA ALA A 254 -3.73 -2.21 12.96
C ALA A 254 -4.40 -1.22 13.92
N ILE A 255 -5.39 -0.45 13.45
CA ILE A 255 -6.21 0.41 14.30
C ILE A 255 -6.99 -0.41 15.33
N VAL A 256 -7.32 -1.68 15.06
CA VAL A 256 -8.04 -2.54 16.02
C VAL A 256 -7.24 -2.73 17.33
N PRO A 257 -6.00 -3.26 17.32
CA PRO A 257 -5.19 -3.37 18.53
C PRO A 257 -4.76 -2.00 19.07
N TYR A 258 -4.61 -0.97 18.22
CA TYR A 258 -4.43 0.40 18.70
C TYR A 258 -5.64 0.87 19.52
N CYS A 259 -6.86 0.50 19.10
CA CYS A 259 -8.07 0.82 19.84
C CYS A 259 -8.13 0.10 21.17
N VAL A 260 -7.62 -1.13 21.24
CA VAL A 260 -7.46 -1.89 22.48
C VAL A 260 -6.50 -1.18 23.44
N GLU A 261 -5.36 -0.68 22.95
CA GLU A 261 -4.36 0.05 23.77
C GLU A 261 -4.90 1.38 24.31
N HIS A 262 -5.62 2.15 23.48
CA HIS A 262 -5.98 3.54 23.76
C HIS A 262 -7.47 3.75 24.01
N TRP A 263 -8.22 2.68 24.28
CA TRP A 263 -9.69 2.70 24.39
C TRP A 263 -10.22 3.87 25.22
N TYR A 264 -9.58 4.15 26.35
CA TYR A 264 -10.00 5.19 27.30
C TYR A 264 -9.54 6.60 26.92
N ALA A 265 -8.43 6.72 26.18
CA ALA A 265 -7.98 8.00 25.66
C ALA A 265 -8.87 8.46 24.49
N MET A 266 -9.57 7.51 23.85
CA MET A 266 -10.30 7.81 22.63
C MET A 266 -11.73 8.34 22.83
N GLY A 267 -12.15 9.25 21.95
CA GLY A 267 -13.49 9.82 21.96
C GLY A 267 -14.58 8.82 21.58
N SER A 268 -14.39 8.08 20.49
CA SER A 268 -15.34 7.07 19.99
C SER A 268 -14.65 5.82 19.40
N PRO A 269 -13.98 4.99 20.23
CA PRO A 269 -13.31 3.79 19.75
C PRO A 269 -14.28 2.78 19.11
N GLU A 270 -15.54 2.74 19.55
CA GLU A 270 -16.55 1.83 19.00
C GLU A 270 -16.85 2.13 17.52
N LEU A 271 -16.99 3.42 17.19
CA LEU A 271 -17.23 3.86 15.81
C LEU A 271 -16.02 3.57 14.90
N ILE A 272 -14.81 3.77 15.41
CA ILE A 272 -13.57 3.48 14.67
C ILE A 272 -13.48 1.98 14.35
N LEU A 273 -13.76 1.12 15.33
CA LEU A 273 -13.80 -0.33 15.11
C LEU A 273 -14.88 -0.73 14.11
N PHE A 274 -16.08 -0.14 14.23
CA PHE A 274 -17.18 -0.40 13.29
C PHE A 274 -16.79 -0.01 11.85
N LEU A 275 -16.17 1.16 11.67
CA LEU A 275 -15.70 1.62 10.36
C LEU A 275 -14.58 0.73 9.82
N SER A 276 -13.59 0.37 10.65
CA SER A 276 -12.50 -0.55 10.27
C SER A 276 -13.06 -1.90 9.79
N LEU A 277 -14.01 -2.48 10.54
CA LEU A 277 -14.64 -3.75 10.16
C LEU A 277 -15.50 -3.61 8.90
N THR A 278 -16.23 -2.50 8.76
CA THR A 278 -17.06 -2.25 7.57
C THR A 278 -16.20 -2.18 6.31
N ILE A 279 -15.07 -1.46 6.37
CA ILE A 279 -14.10 -1.38 5.27
C ILE A 279 -13.58 -2.78 4.91
N PHE A 280 -13.17 -3.56 5.92
CA PHE A 280 -12.71 -4.93 5.69
C PHE A 280 -13.77 -5.82 5.02
N VAL A 281 -15.02 -5.77 5.50
CA VAL A 281 -16.12 -6.57 4.92
C VAL A 281 -16.42 -6.15 3.48
N VAL A 282 -16.39 -4.85 3.18
CA VAL A 282 -16.60 -4.35 1.82
C VAL A 282 -15.47 -4.81 0.88
N ASP A 283 -14.21 -4.69 1.28
CA ASP A 283 -13.07 -5.17 0.48
C ASP A 283 -13.11 -6.69 0.31
N PHE A 284 -13.43 -7.43 1.36
CA PHE A 284 -13.57 -8.88 1.31
C PHE A 284 -14.69 -9.32 0.34
N ALA A 285 -15.83 -8.62 0.35
CA ALA A 285 -16.93 -8.86 -0.57
C ALA A 285 -16.66 -8.41 -2.02
N ALA A 286 -15.54 -7.73 -2.27
CA ALA A 286 -15.12 -7.22 -3.58
C ALA A 286 -13.91 -7.95 -4.17
N MET A 287 -13.47 -9.07 -3.56
CA MET A 287 -12.31 -9.85 -4.01
C MET A 287 -12.49 -10.38 -5.45
N ASP A 288 -13.69 -10.80 -5.82
CA ASP A 288 -14.03 -11.27 -7.17
C ASP A 288 -14.09 -10.14 -8.22
N LYS A 289 -14.31 -8.89 -7.79
CA LYS A 289 -14.59 -7.74 -8.67
C LYS A 289 -13.39 -6.85 -8.93
N THR A 290 -12.44 -6.81 -8.01
CA THR A 290 -11.33 -5.86 -8.09
C THR A 290 -10.00 -6.51 -7.77
N VAL A 291 -8.99 -6.17 -8.58
CA VAL A 291 -7.61 -6.63 -8.39
C VAL A 291 -7.06 -6.18 -7.03
N SER A 292 -7.40 -4.95 -6.63
CA SER A 292 -6.92 -4.32 -5.40
C SER A 292 -7.48 -4.96 -4.12
N ALA A 293 -8.66 -5.58 -4.16
CA ALA A 293 -9.29 -6.16 -2.97
C ALA A 293 -8.43 -7.24 -2.29
N HIS A 294 -7.70 -8.05 -3.07
CA HIS A 294 -6.81 -9.07 -2.51
C HIS A 294 -5.64 -8.46 -1.73
N ILE A 295 -5.01 -7.42 -2.29
CA ILE A 295 -3.97 -6.65 -1.59
C ILE A 295 -4.53 -6.00 -0.32
N HIS A 296 -5.73 -5.44 -0.41
CA HIS A 296 -6.40 -4.76 0.70
C HIS A 296 -6.68 -5.70 1.87
N VAL A 297 -7.30 -6.85 1.58
CA VAL A 297 -7.60 -7.90 2.57
C VAL A 297 -6.31 -8.44 3.19
N GLY A 298 -5.31 -8.74 2.37
CA GLY A 298 -4.01 -9.18 2.86
C GLY A 298 -3.34 -8.14 3.76
N GLY A 299 -3.32 -6.89 3.30
CA GLY A 299 -2.81 -5.76 4.07
C GLY A 299 -3.49 -5.65 5.43
N TYR A 300 -4.83 -5.64 5.45
CA TYR A 300 -5.64 -5.57 6.67
C TYR A 300 -5.30 -6.70 7.66
N ILE A 301 -5.25 -7.95 7.20
CA ILE A 301 -4.95 -9.11 8.06
C ILE A 301 -3.53 -9.03 8.62
N PHE A 302 -2.53 -8.75 7.79
CA PHE A 302 -1.15 -8.58 8.25
C PHE A 302 -1.01 -7.41 9.23
N GLY A 303 -1.73 -6.32 9.00
CA GLY A 303 -1.73 -5.16 9.88
C GLY A 303 -2.41 -5.41 11.22
N LEU A 304 -3.53 -6.14 11.22
CA LEU A 304 -4.20 -6.62 12.42
C LEU A 304 -3.26 -7.48 13.28
N LEU A 305 -2.62 -8.47 12.64
CA LEU A 305 -1.68 -9.37 13.31
C LEU A 305 -0.43 -8.63 13.80
N TYR A 306 0.14 -7.74 12.99
CA TYR A 306 1.28 -6.91 13.37
C TYR A 306 0.95 -6.00 14.56
N GLY A 307 -0.24 -5.39 14.55
CA GLY A 307 -0.69 -4.54 15.64
C GLY A 307 -0.83 -5.32 16.94
N PHE A 308 -1.37 -6.55 16.92
CA PHE A 308 -1.43 -7.43 18.09
C PHE A 308 -0.06 -7.97 18.50
N ALA A 309 0.81 -8.30 17.55
CA ALA A 309 2.19 -8.73 17.81
C ALA A 309 3.02 -7.64 18.51
N THR A 310 2.68 -6.37 18.28
CA THR A 310 3.37 -5.21 18.88
C THR A 310 2.58 -4.54 20.01
N ILE A 311 1.47 -5.15 20.47
CA ILE A 311 0.52 -4.48 21.37
C ILE A 311 1.09 -4.21 22.76
N LYS A 312 1.04 -2.96 23.26
CA LYS A 312 1.57 -2.57 24.57
C LYS A 312 0.87 -3.29 25.73
N SER A 313 -0.46 -3.38 25.71
CA SER A 313 -1.27 -3.97 26.78
C SER A 313 -2.65 -4.38 26.28
N VAL A 314 -3.17 -5.53 26.74
CA VAL A 314 -4.57 -5.97 26.54
C VAL A 314 -5.47 -5.72 27.76
N ALA A 315 -5.09 -4.78 28.64
CA ALA A 315 -5.83 -4.46 29.87
C ALA A 315 -7.30 -4.06 29.63
N LEU A 316 -7.67 -3.62 28.42
CA LEU A 316 -9.05 -3.36 28.05
C LEU A 316 -9.99 -4.54 28.31
N PHE A 317 -9.54 -5.78 28.11
CA PHE A 317 -10.37 -6.97 28.30
C PHE A 317 -10.52 -7.36 29.78
N ASP A 318 -9.92 -6.61 30.70
CA ASP A 318 -10.09 -6.87 32.12
C ASP A 318 -11.49 -6.48 32.61
N ARG A 319 -12.10 -7.37 33.41
CA ARG A 319 -13.30 -7.12 34.22
C ARG A 319 -14.55 -6.65 33.45
N GLY A 320 -14.61 -6.84 32.12
CA GLY A 320 -15.78 -6.50 31.31
C GLY A 320 -16.07 -5.00 31.20
N VAL A 321 -15.06 -4.15 31.43
CA VAL A 321 -15.17 -2.69 31.33
C VAL A 321 -15.71 -2.19 29.98
N PRO A 322 -15.39 -2.80 28.81
CA PRO A 322 -15.92 -2.37 27.52
C PRO A 322 -17.45 -2.44 27.49
N TYR A 323 -18.03 -3.53 28.00
CA TYR A 323 -19.48 -3.73 28.08
C TYR A 323 -20.13 -2.68 28.98
N GLN A 324 -19.55 -2.45 30.17
CA GLN A 324 -20.10 -1.51 31.14
C GLN A 324 -20.13 -0.07 30.60
N ARG A 325 -19.08 0.33 29.85
CA ARG A 325 -19.01 1.64 29.20
C ARG A 325 -19.94 1.75 28.00
N PHE A 326 -20.04 0.72 27.17
CA PHE A 326 -20.98 0.67 26.05
C PHE A 326 -22.42 0.85 26.55
N VAL A 327 -22.79 0.09 27.58
CA VAL A 327 -24.12 0.17 28.21
C VAL A 327 -24.37 1.57 28.78
N ILE A 328 -23.42 2.18 29.49
CA ILE A 328 -23.59 3.58 29.95
C ILE A 328 -23.73 4.55 28.77
N ARG A 329 -22.86 4.47 27.76
CA ARG A 329 -22.82 5.45 26.68
C ARG A 329 -24.12 5.46 25.87
N TYR A 330 -24.58 4.28 25.46
CA TYR A 330 -25.74 4.17 24.58
C TYR A 330 -27.04 4.03 25.36
N PHE A 331 -27.03 3.34 26.51
CA PHE A 331 -28.25 3.01 27.24
C PHE A 331 -28.46 3.82 28.53
N SER A 332 -27.60 4.80 28.86
CA SER A 332 -27.76 5.63 30.08
C SER A 332 -29.14 6.27 30.18
N ARG A 333 -29.70 6.77 29.07
CA ARG A 333 -31.01 7.43 29.08
C ARG A 333 -32.16 6.51 29.49
N TRP A 334 -32.01 5.20 29.31
CA TRP A 334 -33.02 4.19 29.63
C TRP A 334 -32.70 3.37 30.89
N MET A 335 -31.69 3.77 31.67
CA MET A 335 -31.29 3.07 32.90
C MET A 335 -31.64 3.84 34.17
N SER A 336 -31.97 3.09 35.23
CA SER A 336 -32.10 3.64 36.59
C SER A 336 -30.76 4.10 37.13
N ASP A 337 -30.77 5.11 38.01
CA ASP A 337 -29.54 5.70 38.55
C ASP A 337 -28.72 4.72 39.39
N ALA A 338 -29.38 3.75 40.04
CA ALA A 338 -28.71 2.65 40.75
C ALA A 338 -27.88 1.78 39.79
N LYS A 339 -28.42 1.42 38.62
CA LYS A 339 -27.70 0.64 37.59
C LYS A 339 -26.56 1.45 36.98
N LYS A 340 -26.78 2.75 36.69
CA LYS A 340 -25.71 3.64 36.22
C LYS A 340 -24.55 3.70 37.22
N ALA A 341 -24.85 3.91 38.50
CA ALA A 341 -23.84 3.98 39.56
C ALA A 341 -23.09 2.67 39.76
N GLN A 342 -23.74 1.51 39.54
CA GLN A 342 -23.08 0.21 39.56
C GLN A 342 -22.05 0.08 38.43
N TYR A 343 -22.43 0.43 37.19
CA TYR A 343 -21.52 0.38 36.05
C TYR A 343 -20.37 1.39 36.17
N ILE A 344 -20.63 2.62 36.63
CA ILE A 344 -19.60 3.64 36.86
C ILE A 344 -18.59 3.17 37.92
N ARG A 345 -19.06 2.56 39.02
CA ARG A 345 -18.18 2.00 40.06
C ARG A 345 -17.30 0.87 39.54
N ALA A 346 -17.85 -0.03 38.72
CA ALA A 346 -17.09 -1.12 38.14
C ALA A 346 -15.99 -0.62 37.18
N ILE A 347 -16.30 0.42 36.40
CA ILE A 347 -15.32 1.13 35.55
C ILE A 347 -14.21 1.77 36.41
N ALA A 348 -14.57 2.53 37.44
CA ALA A 348 -13.62 3.22 38.33
C ALA A 348 -12.70 2.24 39.08
N LYS A 349 -13.25 1.11 39.53
CA LYS A 349 -12.47 0.05 40.19
C LYS A 349 -11.44 -0.57 39.24
N SER A 350 -11.76 -0.69 37.95
CA SER A 350 -10.80 -1.18 36.95
C SER A 350 -9.67 -0.19 36.70
N SER A 351 -9.99 1.09 36.50
CA SER A 351 -8.97 2.13 36.25
C SER A 351 -8.03 2.32 37.45
N GLN A 352 -8.55 2.24 38.68
CA GLN A 352 -7.73 2.33 39.89
C GLN A 352 -6.76 1.15 40.03
N SER A 353 -7.20 -0.09 39.72
CA SER A 353 -6.30 -1.25 39.77
C SER A 353 -5.20 -1.19 38.71
N GLU A 354 -5.49 -0.61 37.55
CA GLU A 354 -4.50 -0.42 36.49
C GLU A 354 -3.45 0.65 36.89
N ALA A 355 -3.90 1.77 37.46
CA ALA A 355 -3.02 2.81 37.98
C ALA A 355 -2.13 2.29 39.12
N LEU A 356 -2.68 1.52 40.07
CA LEU A 356 -1.93 0.95 41.18
C LEU A 356 -0.85 -0.04 40.70
N ALA A 357 -1.20 -0.91 39.75
CA ALA A 357 -0.25 -1.85 39.16
C ALA A 357 0.89 -1.12 38.41
N ARG A 358 0.57 0.02 37.78
CA ARG A 358 1.57 0.88 37.15
C ARG A 358 2.53 1.50 38.17
N PHE A 359 2.02 2.09 39.24
CA PHE A 359 2.85 2.70 40.29
C PHE A 359 3.77 1.70 40.99
N GLN A 360 3.25 0.52 41.36
CA GLN A 360 4.06 -0.54 41.98
C GLN A 360 5.22 -0.96 41.06
N TYR A 361 4.94 -1.13 39.77
CA TYR A 361 5.96 -1.48 38.79
C TYR A 361 7.01 -0.38 38.57
N GLU A 362 6.59 0.89 38.44
CA GLU A 362 7.52 2.02 38.29
C GLU A 362 8.48 2.14 39.50
N SER A 363 8.04 1.73 40.70
CA SER A 363 8.87 1.69 41.91
C SER A 363 9.86 0.52 41.91
N GLU A 364 9.43 -0.69 41.53
CA GLU A 364 10.29 -1.89 41.45
C GLU A 364 11.35 -1.77 40.34
N ALA A 365 10.95 -1.19 39.21
CA ALA A 365 11.81 -1.11 38.05
C ALA A 365 12.99 -0.15 38.31
N LYS A 366 12.76 1.01 38.95
CA LYS A 366 13.83 1.94 39.38
C LYS A 366 14.88 1.29 40.27
N ALA A 367 14.56 0.18 40.94
CA ALA A 367 15.50 -0.54 41.80
C ALA A 367 16.45 -1.50 41.05
N ASN A 368 16.19 -1.85 39.78
CA ASN A 368 16.85 -2.96 39.06
C ASN A 368 17.76 -2.54 37.88
N GLU A 369 18.32 -1.32 37.89
CA GLU A 369 18.96 -0.65 36.74
C GLU A 369 20.35 -1.17 36.28
N ARG A 370 20.75 -2.44 36.50
CA ARG A 370 22.17 -2.83 36.35
C ARG A 370 22.58 -3.83 35.24
N HIS A 371 21.75 -4.12 34.23
CA HIS A 371 22.20 -5.02 33.14
C HIS A 371 21.46 -4.81 31.80
N TRP A 372 22.20 -4.85 30.67
CA TRP A 372 21.69 -4.79 29.28
C TRP A 372 20.99 -3.46 28.86
N GLY A 373 21.41 -2.32 29.40
CA GLY A 373 20.75 -1.02 29.20
C GLY A 373 20.56 -0.62 27.72
N CYS A 374 21.59 -0.80 26.87
CA CYS A 374 21.53 -0.39 25.46
C CYS A 374 20.50 -1.18 24.63
N ILE A 375 20.52 -2.51 24.71
CA ILE A 375 19.55 -3.39 24.01
C ILE A 375 18.14 -3.16 24.54
N LYS A 376 17.99 -2.95 25.85
CA LYS A 376 16.72 -2.59 26.47
C LYS A 376 16.21 -1.22 25.99
N HIS A 377 17.09 -0.28 25.68
CA HIS A 377 16.69 1.03 25.16
C HIS A 377 16.18 0.95 23.70
N ILE A 378 16.87 0.18 22.86
CA ILE A 378 16.49 -0.04 21.44
C ILE A 378 15.13 -0.74 21.32
N MET A 379 14.84 -1.71 22.19
CA MET A 379 13.54 -2.40 22.22
C MET A 379 12.45 -1.63 22.98
N GLY A 380 12.73 -0.41 23.45
CA GLY A 380 11.77 0.39 24.22
C GLY A 380 11.41 -0.22 25.58
N ILE A 381 12.31 -1.01 26.18
CA ILE A 381 12.14 -1.72 27.44
C ILE A 381 12.50 -0.83 28.66
N TYR A 382 13.17 0.33 28.51
CA TYR A 382 13.55 1.23 29.63
C TYR A 382 13.99 2.65 29.15
N PRO A 383 13.84 3.80 29.87
CA PRO A 383 13.15 4.08 31.14
C PRO A 383 11.64 4.36 30.97
N PHE A 384 11.13 4.17 29.77
CA PHE A 384 9.71 4.12 29.42
C PHE A 384 9.32 2.71 28.96
N GLY A 385 9.75 1.69 29.71
CA GLY A 385 9.48 0.27 29.41
C GLY A 385 8.03 -0.11 29.67
N PRO A 386 7.26 -0.62 28.69
CA PRO A 386 5.84 -0.84 28.85
C PRO A 386 5.60 -2.11 29.65
N HIS A 387 5.42 -1.95 30.97
CA HIS A 387 4.88 -2.93 31.90
C HIS A 387 5.71 -4.22 32.04
N ARG A 388 5.70 -4.84 33.22
CA ARG A 388 5.91 -6.28 33.29
C ARG A 388 4.78 -6.88 32.45
N MET A 389 5.07 -7.22 31.20
CA MET A 389 4.04 -7.73 30.27
C MET A 389 3.35 -8.90 30.97
N ARG A 390 2.03 -8.78 31.14
CA ARG A 390 1.26 -9.83 31.79
C ARG A 390 1.37 -11.07 30.90
N ARG A 391 1.22 -12.26 31.48
CA ARG A 391 1.25 -13.52 30.71
C ARG A 391 0.31 -13.45 29.49
N ARG A 392 -0.85 -12.80 29.64
CA ARG A 392 -1.82 -12.57 28.56
C ARG A 392 -1.27 -11.70 27.42
N ASP A 393 -0.59 -10.59 27.74
CA ASP A 393 0.02 -9.72 26.71
C ASP A 393 1.07 -10.50 25.91
N ILE A 394 1.90 -11.29 26.59
CA ILE A 394 2.92 -12.14 25.95
C ILE A 394 2.25 -13.19 25.05
N ILE A 395 1.23 -13.89 25.56
CA ILE A 395 0.49 -14.89 24.78
C ILE A 395 -0.13 -14.25 23.53
N THR A 396 -0.81 -13.11 23.66
CA THR A 396 -1.41 -12.40 22.52
C THR A 396 -0.35 -12.04 21.47
N ARG A 397 0.79 -11.50 21.88
CA ARG A 397 1.87 -11.13 20.97
C ARG A 397 2.47 -12.34 20.25
N VAL A 398 2.81 -13.39 21.01
CA VAL A 398 3.41 -14.61 20.46
C VAL A 398 2.43 -15.28 19.51
N THR A 399 1.17 -15.47 19.90
CA THR A 399 0.16 -16.07 19.04
C THR A 399 -0.04 -15.28 17.74
N ALA A 400 -0.14 -13.95 17.82
CA ALA A 400 -0.28 -13.11 16.62
C ALA A 400 0.95 -13.20 15.71
N LEU A 401 2.16 -13.18 16.28
CA LEU A 401 3.40 -13.31 15.54
C LEU A 401 3.53 -14.70 14.88
N THR A 402 3.17 -15.77 15.59
CA THR A 402 3.21 -17.13 15.04
C THR A 402 2.20 -17.31 13.91
N ILE A 403 0.99 -16.77 14.04
CA ILE A 403 -0.02 -16.82 12.98
C ILE A 403 0.47 -16.04 11.76
N MET A 404 1.02 -14.84 11.95
CA MET A 404 1.56 -14.02 10.87
C MET A 404 2.72 -14.71 10.14
N ALA A 405 3.66 -15.30 10.89
CA ALA A 405 4.79 -16.03 10.31
C ALA A 405 4.35 -17.28 9.55
N PHE A 406 3.41 -18.05 10.11
CA PHE A 406 2.84 -19.22 9.43
C PHE A 406 2.12 -18.82 8.15
N MET A 407 1.30 -17.77 8.19
CA MET A 407 0.59 -17.28 7.02
C MET A 407 1.55 -16.77 5.93
N ALA A 408 2.58 -16.00 6.32
CA ALA A 408 3.61 -15.55 5.38
C ALA A 408 4.35 -16.73 4.74
N LEU A 409 4.74 -17.73 5.53
CA LEU A 409 5.41 -18.93 5.03
C LEU A 409 4.51 -19.71 4.07
N PHE A 410 3.24 -19.93 4.43
CA PHE A 410 2.27 -20.63 3.59
C PHE A 410 2.08 -19.94 2.23
N LEU A 411 1.90 -18.62 2.24
CA LEU A 411 1.76 -17.84 1.00
C LEU A 411 3.06 -17.81 0.20
N PHE A 412 4.22 -17.73 0.85
CA PHE A 412 5.52 -17.80 0.19
C PHE A 412 5.74 -19.15 -0.50
N LEU A 413 5.37 -20.25 0.16
CA LEU A 413 5.37 -21.58 -0.45
C LEU A 413 4.39 -21.64 -1.63
N GLY A 414 3.18 -21.12 -1.51
CA GLY A 414 2.25 -21.01 -2.65
C GLY A 414 2.79 -20.17 -3.80
N LEU A 415 3.63 -19.16 -3.52
CA LEU A 415 4.21 -18.32 -4.55
C LEU A 415 5.31 -19.04 -5.35
N TYR A 416 6.19 -19.80 -4.69
CA TYR A 416 7.37 -20.40 -5.34
C TYR A 416 7.26 -21.89 -5.62
N ASP A 417 6.47 -22.64 -4.84
CA ASP A 417 6.24 -24.07 -5.05
C ASP A 417 4.98 -24.31 -5.88
N GLU A 418 5.18 -24.80 -7.10
CA GLU A 418 4.12 -25.08 -8.07
C GLU A 418 3.16 -26.16 -7.55
N SER A 419 3.65 -27.14 -6.79
CA SER A 419 2.83 -28.22 -6.23
C SER A 419 1.87 -27.69 -5.17
N THR A 420 2.37 -26.89 -4.23
CA THR A 420 1.53 -26.22 -3.21
C THR A 420 0.50 -25.31 -3.87
N TYR A 421 0.89 -24.57 -4.92
CA TYR A 421 -0.03 -23.69 -5.63
C TYR A 421 -1.18 -24.45 -6.28
N THR A 422 -0.86 -25.48 -7.05
CA THR A 422 -1.85 -26.24 -7.85
C THR A 422 -2.74 -27.18 -7.05
N SER A 423 -2.30 -27.62 -5.87
CA SER A 423 -3.07 -28.55 -5.03
C SER A 423 -3.92 -27.86 -3.97
N VAL A 424 -3.44 -26.76 -3.40
CA VAL A 424 -4.09 -26.09 -2.26
C VAL A 424 -4.66 -24.73 -2.65
N ILE A 425 -3.87 -23.89 -3.32
CA ILE A 425 -4.24 -22.49 -3.56
C ILE A 425 -5.26 -22.36 -4.69
N THR A 426 -5.17 -23.16 -5.76
CA THR A 426 -6.12 -23.15 -6.90
C THR A 426 -7.58 -23.36 -6.49
N ASN A 427 -7.82 -24.26 -5.54
CA ASN A 427 -9.14 -24.49 -4.96
C ASN A 427 -9.67 -23.27 -4.20
N MET A 428 -8.78 -22.53 -3.54
CA MET A 428 -9.13 -21.28 -2.85
C MET A 428 -9.30 -20.13 -3.83
N THR A 429 -8.46 -19.99 -4.86
CA THR A 429 -8.58 -18.95 -5.88
C THR A 429 -9.88 -19.10 -6.66
N GLY A 430 -10.35 -20.33 -6.92
CA GLY A 430 -11.65 -20.54 -7.57
C GLY A 430 -12.85 -19.96 -6.81
N ILE A 431 -12.71 -19.70 -5.50
CA ILE A 431 -13.74 -19.05 -4.65
C ILE A 431 -13.63 -17.51 -4.72
N PHE A 432 -12.43 -16.97 -4.94
CA PHE A 432 -12.14 -15.55 -4.78
C PHE A 432 -11.71 -14.81 -6.06
N SER A 433 -11.39 -15.52 -7.14
CA SER A 433 -11.05 -14.95 -8.46
C SER A 433 -11.23 -15.96 -9.59
N SER A 434 -12.15 -15.66 -10.53
CA SER A 434 -12.32 -16.39 -11.79
C SER A 434 -11.56 -15.74 -12.96
N ALA A 435 -10.74 -14.72 -12.69
CA ALA A 435 -10.15 -13.87 -13.72
C ALA A 435 -8.87 -14.44 -14.35
N CYS A 436 -8.22 -15.42 -13.71
CA CYS A 436 -6.95 -15.97 -14.15
C CYS A 436 -7.09 -17.38 -14.70
N THR A 437 -6.50 -17.62 -15.88
CA THR A 437 -6.35 -18.97 -16.44
C THR A 437 -4.89 -19.38 -16.31
N CYS A 438 -4.61 -20.39 -15.50
CA CYS A 438 -3.24 -20.85 -15.24
C CYS A 438 -3.05 -22.29 -15.72
N CYS A 439 -1.86 -22.60 -16.21
CA CYS A 439 -1.57 -23.90 -16.81
C CYS A 439 -0.06 -24.16 -16.91
N TYR A 440 0.30 -25.38 -17.33
CA TYR A 440 1.67 -25.68 -17.75
C TYR A 440 1.87 -25.28 -19.22
N ILE A 441 2.96 -24.56 -19.50
CA ILE A 441 3.31 -24.18 -20.87
C ILE A 441 3.76 -25.40 -21.67
N LYS A 442 3.30 -25.51 -22.93
CA LYS A 442 3.66 -26.56 -23.89
C LYS A 442 5.18 -26.75 -23.96
N ARG A 443 5.64 -28.01 -23.91
CA ARG A 443 7.05 -28.36 -24.14
C ARG A 443 7.41 -28.29 -25.63
N ASP A 444 6.47 -28.72 -26.46
CA ASP A 444 6.59 -28.73 -27.91
C ASP A 444 5.81 -27.54 -28.50
N ALA A 445 6.53 -26.65 -29.17
CA ALA A 445 5.95 -25.45 -29.77
C ALA A 445 5.39 -25.74 -31.16
N THR A 446 4.26 -25.14 -31.50
CA THR A 446 3.58 -25.34 -32.80
C THR A 446 4.29 -24.65 -33.97
N ASN A 447 5.10 -23.62 -33.69
CA ASN A 447 5.89 -22.91 -34.68
C ASN A 447 7.20 -22.36 -34.07
N ALA A 448 8.15 -21.96 -34.93
CA ALA A 448 9.47 -21.48 -34.53
C ALA A 448 9.42 -20.23 -33.63
N TYR A 449 8.45 -19.35 -33.87
CA TYR A 449 8.25 -18.14 -33.05
C TYR A 449 7.81 -18.48 -31.63
N GLN A 450 6.84 -19.38 -31.48
CA GLN A 450 6.40 -19.87 -30.17
C GLN A 450 7.53 -20.62 -29.46
N ALA A 451 8.35 -21.38 -30.21
CA ALA A 451 9.49 -22.11 -29.65
C ALA A 451 10.50 -21.18 -28.96
N LEU A 452 10.79 -20.03 -29.57
CA LEU A 452 11.66 -18.99 -29.01
C LEU A 452 11.00 -18.27 -27.83
N GLN A 453 9.69 -18.00 -27.91
CA GLN A 453 8.96 -17.30 -26.84
C GLN A 453 8.84 -18.13 -25.55
N VAL A 454 8.65 -19.44 -25.67
CA VAL A 454 8.47 -20.32 -24.51
C VAL A 454 9.75 -21.00 -24.05
N GLU A 455 10.87 -20.83 -24.74
CA GLU A 455 12.11 -21.61 -24.55
C GLU A 455 12.49 -21.83 -23.08
N PHE A 456 12.54 -20.75 -22.29
CA PHE A 456 12.90 -20.80 -20.87
C PHE A 456 11.74 -21.12 -19.92
N LEU A 457 10.52 -21.16 -20.44
CA LEU A 457 9.28 -21.39 -19.68
C LEU A 457 8.63 -22.74 -20.00
N LYS A 458 9.21 -23.55 -20.90
CA LYS A 458 8.71 -24.88 -21.28
C LYS A 458 8.46 -25.75 -20.04
N GLY A 459 7.23 -26.24 -19.91
CA GLY A 459 6.82 -27.11 -18.81
C GLY A 459 6.75 -26.44 -17.43
N ARG A 460 6.88 -25.10 -17.35
CA ARG A 460 6.65 -24.35 -16.11
C ARG A 460 5.19 -23.93 -16.00
N TYR A 461 4.74 -23.71 -14.77
CA TYR A 461 3.39 -23.25 -14.50
C TYR A 461 3.27 -21.72 -14.63
N PHE A 462 2.45 -21.25 -15.56
CA PHE A 462 2.28 -19.84 -15.91
C PHE A 462 0.80 -19.43 -15.86
N CYS A 463 0.54 -18.19 -15.48
CA CYS A 463 -0.82 -17.65 -15.36
C CYS A 463 -1.09 -16.53 -16.35
N PHE A 464 -2.17 -16.67 -17.10
CA PHE A 464 -2.61 -15.75 -18.14
C PHE A 464 -3.88 -15.00 -17.74
N SER A 465 -3.99 -13.75 -18.21
CA SER A 465 -5.18 -12.91 -18.00
C SER A 465 -6.29 -13.15 -19.02
N SER A 466 -5.99 -13.80 -20.15
CA SER A 466 -6.96 -14.10 -21.21
C SER A 466 -6.91 -15.57 -21.62
N ILE A 467 -8.12 -16.12 -21.81
CA ILE A 467 -8.36 -17.52 -22.16
C ILE A 467 -7.73 -17.85 -23.52
N GLU A 468 -7.83 -16.94 -24.50
CA GLU A 468 -7.24 -17.14 -25.84
C GLU A 468 -5.72 -17.34 -25.78
N TYR A 469 -5.04 -16.57 -24.92
CA TYR A 469 -3.60 -16.75 -24.71
C TYR A 469 -3.29 -18.04 -23.97
N ALA A 470 -4.09 -18.39 -22.96
CA ALA A 470 -3.95 -19.67 -22.30
C ALA A 470 -4.07 -20.82 -23.32
N GLU A 471 -5.13 -20.88 -24.13
CA GLU A 471 -5.30 -21.92 -25.16
C GLU A 471 -4.11 -22.02 -26.14
N ARG A 472 -3.51 -20.87 -26.48
CA ARG A 472 -2.34 -20.81 -27.37
C ARG A 472 -1.08 -21.45 -26.76
N TYR A 473 -0.81 -21.20 -25.47
CA TYR A 473 0.47 -21.56 -24.83
C TYR A 473 0.38 -22.75 -23.85
N CYS A 474 -0.81 -23.10 -23.38
CA CYS A 474 -1.06 -24.18 -22.43
C CYS A 474 -1.15 -25.54 -23.11
N VAL A 475 -0.67 -26.60 -22.47
CA VAL A 475 -1.02 -27.99 -22.87
C VAL A 475 -2.54 -28.14 -22.86
N GLU A 476 -3.13 -28.79 -23.87
CA GLU A 476 -4.58 -29.08 -23.88
C GLU A 476 -4.94 -29.84 -22.59
N LEU A 477 -5.92 -29.30 -21.86
CA LEU A 477 -6.40 -29.81 -20.57
C LEU A 477 -7.15 -31.14 -20.73
#